data_AF-A0A965B893-F1
#
_entry.id   AF-A0A965B893-F1
#
_cell.length_a   1.000
_cell.length_b   1.000
_cell.length_c   1.000
_cell.angle_alpha   90.00
_cell.angle_beta   90.00
_cell.angle_gamma   90.00
#
_symmetry.space_group_name_H-M   'P 1'
#
loop_
_entity.id
_entity.type
_entity.pdbx_description
1 polymer ?
#
loop_
_entity_poly.entity_id
_entity_poly.type
_entity_poly.pdbx_seq_one_letter_code
_entity_poly.pdbx_strand_id
1 'polypeptide(L)'
;LGRLEAATAAADEGTRLAAASPQAAFQAVGLNLLYADALVMAGSIPEALALAGHVYQQWADIPRIPTTVATAINGMAALAHGDVRTAHERLRAAINENEFRQDTSGLAYMLWVPYAEALARAGLVDAATDALETTRHISHPSYAYLESAQLRAAAWVAATRGRSSEALALARQAADVAHGHGQYAREVMCLQTALQFGDHQGVQRLTELAGLVEGPRAALVARWAGALADGDGDALLEISAELEKMGDRIAAADAAAQAAPIFERHARRGARLTACGCAGRLVTDCAATTPATLAVAAPLPLSSREREIALLVSEGLSNRQIADALTMSVRTVEGHIYRACNKLGTSTRTELGRLVAQLAPASLSRH
;
A
#
# COMPACT_ATOMS: atom_id res chain seq x y z
N LEU A 1 -18.02 -2.97 -7.05
CA LEU A 1 -19.29 -2.91 -6.30
C LEU A 1 -19.18 -3.40 -4.86
N GLY A 2 -18.25 -4.30 -4.50
CA GLY A 2 -18.12 -4.74 -3.10
C GLY A 2 -19.12 -5.83 -2.70
N ARG A 3 -19.56 -6.65 -3.66
CA ARG A 3 -20.46 -7.79 -3.43
C ARG A 3 -19.65 -9.08 -3.61
N LEU A 4 -19.04 -9.56 -2.54
CA LEU A 4 -18.18 -10.75 -2.56
C LEU A 4 -18.97 -12.00 -2.91
N GLU A 5 -20.16 -12.19 -2.34
CA GLU A 5 -20.98 -13.38 -2.60
C GLU A 5 -21.32 -13.52 -4.09
N ALA A 6 -21.68 -12.40 -4.73
CA ALA A 6 -21.94 -12.36 -6.17
C ALA A 6 -20.68 -12.65 -7.00
N ALA A 7 -19.51 -12.17 -6.56
CA ALA A 7 -18.24 -12.45 -7.21
C ALA A 7 -17.86 -13.94 -7.10
N THR A 8 -18.04 -14.55 -5.93
CA THR A 8 -17.85 -15.99 -5.71
C THR A 8 -18.78 -16.82 -6.58
N ALA A 9 -20.08 -16.50 -6.60
CA ALA A 9 -21.05 -17.22 -7.43
C ALA A 9 -20.70 -17.12 -8.94
N ALA A 10 -20.26 -15.95 -9.40
CA ALA A 10 -19.81 -15.77 -10.78
C ALA A 10 -18.51 -16.53 -11.09
N ALA A 11 -17.57 -16.59 -10.14
CA ALA A 11 -16.33 -17.34 -10.28
C ALA A 11 -16.58 -18.86 -10.35
N ASP A 12 -17.47 -19.38 -9.50
CA ASP A 12 -17.85 -20.79 -9.47
C ASP A 12 -18.54 -21.20 -10.79
N GLU A 13 -19.50 -20.39 -11.23
CA GLU A 13 -20.19 -20.63 -12.50
C GLU A 13 -19.25 -20.54 -13.70
N GLY A 14 -18.38 -19.54 -13.74
CA GLY A 14 -17.40 -19.39 -14.80
C GLY A 14 -16.38 -20.53 -14.83
N THR A 15 -15.97 -21.05 -13.66
CA THR A 15 -15.09 -22.23 -13.55
C THR A 15 -15.78 -23.47 -14.09
N ARG A 16 -17.06 -23.67 -13.74
CA ARG A 16 -17.89 -24.79 -14.24
C ARG A 16 -18.03 -24.74 -15.76
N LEU A 17 -18.26 -23.57 -16.34
CA LEU A 17 -18.34 -23.38 -17.79
C LEU A 17 -16.98 -23.57 -18.49
N ALA A 18 -15.90 -23.11 -17.87
CA ALA A 18 -14.54 -23.29 -18.39
C ALA A 18 -14.13 -24.76 -18.46
N ALA A 19 -14.60 -25.60 -17.53
CA ALA A 19 -14.37 -27.04 -17.55
C ALA A 19 -15.10 -27.77 -18.69
N ALA A 20 -16.13 -27.15 -19.31
CA ALA A 20 -16.93 -27.78 -20.35
C ALA A 20 -16.27 -27.78 -21.74
N SER A 21 -15.23 -26.96 -21.99
CA SER A 21 -14.50 -27.01 -23.26
C SER A 21 -13.07 -26.45 -23.16
N PRO A 22 -12.11 -26.96 -23.97
CA PRO A 22 -10.74 -26.42 -24.04
C PRO A 22 -10.69 -24.93 -24.41
N GLN A 23 -11.62 -24.46 -25.24
CA GLN A 23 -11.71 -23.05 -25.65
C GLN A 23 -12.11 -22.14 -24.47
N ALA A 24 -12.98 -22.63 -23.59
CA ALA A 24 -13.45 -21.90 -22.41
C ALA A 24 -12.42 -21.93 -21.27
N ALA A 25 -11.53 -22.93 -21.23
CA ALA A 25 -10.44 -22.99 -20.25
C ALA A 25 -9.52 -21.76 -20.27
N PHE A 26 -9.32 -21.13 -21.44
CA PHE A 26 -8.56 -19.89 -21.54
C PHE A 26 -9.24 -18.69 -20.88
N GLN A 27 -10.58 -18.67 -20.82
CA GLN A 27 -11.35 -17.59 -20.17
C GLN A 27 -11.26 -17.66 -18.64
N ALA A 28 -10.98 -18.83 -18.07
CA ALA A 28 -10.76 -18.99 -16.64
C ALA A 28 -9.57 -18.16 -16.13
N VAL A 29 -8.60 -17.85 -17.01
CA VAL A 29 -7.40 -17.06 -16.68
C VAL A 29 -7.75 -15.66 -16.18
N GLY A 30 -8.56 -14.92 -16.94
CA GLY A 30 -9.00 -13.57 -16.54
C GLY A 30 -9.96 -13.60 -15.35
N LEU A 31 -10.83 -14.62 -15.28
CA LEU A 31 -11.79 -14.78 -14.19
C LEU A 31 -11.10 -14.99 -12.84
N ASN A 32 -10.13 -15.90 -12.77
CA ASN A 32 -9.39 -16.18 -11.53
C ASN A 32 -8.62 -14.96 -11.04
N LEU A 33 -8.11 -14.14 -11.96
CA LEU A 33 -7.44 -12.89 -11.61
C LEU A 33 -8.41 -11.87 -10.98
N LEU A 34 -9.58 -11.65 -11.59
CA LEU A 34 -10.59 -10.75 -11.04
C LEU A 34 -11.17 -11.27 -9.72
N TYR A 35 -11.31 -12.58 -9.58
CA TYR A 35 -11.81 -13.19 -8.35
C TYR A 35 -10.80 -13.08 -7.20
N ALA A 36 -9.51 -13.28 -7.47
CA ALA A 36 -8.45 -13.04 -6.49
C ALA A 36 -8.46 -11.59 -6.00
N ASP A 37 -8.60 -10.61 -6.89
CA ASP A 37 -8.72 -9.19 -6.52
C ASP A 37 -9.96 -8.93 -5.64
N ALA A 38 -11.11 -9.54 -5.98
CA ALA A 38 -12.33 -9.43 -5.18
C ALA A 38 -12.16 -9.99 -3.76
N LEU A 39 -11.52 -11.16 -3.61
CA LEU A 39 -11.21 -11.76 -2.31
C LEU A 39 -10.29 -10.85 -1.48
N VAL A 40 -9.23 -10.31 -2.09
CA VAL A 40 -8.31 -9.38 -1.44
C VAL A 40 -9.02 -8.12 -0.94
N MET A 41 -9.84 -7.50 -1.80
CA MET A 41 -10.58 -6.27 -1.46
C MET A 41 -11.62 -6.50 -0.36
N ALA A 42 -12.25 -7.68 -0.32
CA ALA A 42 -13.20 -8.02 0.75
C ALA A 42 -12.50 -8.34 2.08
N GLY A 43 -11.22 -8.72 2.05
CA GLY A 43 -10.46 -9.15 3.23
C GLY A 43 -10.40 -10.67 3.41
N SER A 44 -10.75 -11.45 2.39
CA SER A 44 -10.61 -12.91 2.34
C SER A 44 -9.22 -13.31 1.81
N ILE A 45 -8.17 -12.83 2.47
CA ILE A 45 -6.78 -13.06 2.03
C ILE A 45 -6.38 -14.55 2.09
N PRO A 46 -6.74 -15.34 3.12
CA PRO A 46 -6.46 -16.77 3.12
C PRO A 46 -7.05 -17.51 1.92
N GLU A 47 -8.27 -17.16 1.53
CA GLU A 47 -8.93 -17.71 0.34
C GLU A 47 -8.25 -17.24 -0.95
N ALA A 48 -7.80 -15.99 -1.03
CA ALA A 48 -7.03 -15.49 -2.18
C ALA A 48 -5.70 -16.23 -2.34
N LEU A 49 -5.00 -16.51 -1.23
CA LEU A 49 -3.76 -17.31 -1.23
C LEU A 49 -4.02 -18.75 -1.65
N ALA A 50 -5.11 -19.37 -1.16
CA ALA A 50 -5.49 -20.72 -1.54
C ALA A 50 -5.83 -20.82 -3.03
N LEU A 51 -6.63 -19.88 -3.56
CA LEU A 51 -6.91 -19.76 -5.00
C LEU A 51 -5.62 -19.61 -5.80
N ALA A 52 -4.73 -18.72 -5.38
CA ALA A 52 -3.45 -18.50 -6.06
C ALA A 52 -2.59 -19.77 -6.12
N GLY A 53 -2.54 -20.54 -5.03
CA GLY A 53 -1.83 -21.82 -4.99
C GLY A 53 -2.42 -22.85 -5.95
N HIS A 54 -3.75 -22.97 -5.97
CA HIS A 54 -4.47 -23.89 -6.87
C HIS A 54 -4.20 -23.53 -8.34
N VAL A 55 -4.42 -22.26 -8.71
CA VAL A 55 -4.26 -21.79 -10.09
C VAL A 55 -2.81 -21.95 -10.56
N TYR A 56 -1.85 -21.68 -9.69
CA TYR A 56 -0.43 -21.89 -9.99
C TYR A 56 -0.11 -23.36 -10.28
N GLN A 57 -0.63 -24.29 -9.48
CA GLN A 57 -0.43 -25.72 -9.72
C GLN A 57 -1.11 -26.19 -11.01
N GLN A 58 -2.31 -25.70 -11.29
CA GLN A 58 -3.10 -26.12 -12.46
C GLN A 58 -2.46 -25.68 -13.79
N TRP A 59 -1.81 -24.51 -13.82
CA TRP A 59 -1.29 -23.91 -15.06
C TRP A 59 0.24 -23.80 -15.11
N ALA A 60 0.95 -24.47 -14.20
CA ALA A 60 2.41 -24.48 -14.17
C ALA A 60 3.03 -24.94 -15.50
N ASP A 61 2.40 -25.91 -16.16
CA ASP A 61 2.91 -26.54 -17.39
C ASP A 61 2.29 -25.96 -18.68
N ILE A 62 1.52 -24.86 -18.60
CA ILE A 62 0.84 -24.25 -19.76
C ILE A 62 1.53 -22.92 -20.12
N PRO A 63 2.48 -22.90 -21.09
CA PRO A 63 3.35 -21.76 -21.32
C PRO A 63 2.61 -20.47 -21.67
N ARG A 64 3.32 -19.34 -21.50
CA ARG A 64 2.87 -17.97 -21.86
C ARG A 64 1.79 -17.46 -20.91
N ILE A 65 0.70 -16.90 -21.46
CA ILE A 65 -0.34 -16.17 -20.72
C ILE A 65 -0.88 -16.93 -19.50
N PRO A 66 -1.22 -18.24 -19.54
CA PRO A 66 -1.74 -18.93 -18.37
C PRO A 66 -0.75 -19.01 -17.20
N THR A 67 0.49 -19.47 -17.41
CA THR A 67 1.52 -19.46 -16.36
C THR A 67 1.86 -18.04 -15.90
N THR A 68 1.91 -17.06 -16.81
CA THR A 68 2.17 -15.64 -16.48
C THR A 68 1.11 -15.09 -15.53
N VAL A 69 -0.18 -15.29 -15.84
CA VAL A 69 -1.28 -14.81 -15.00
C VAL A 69 -1.36 -15.59 -13.69
N ALA A 70 -1.15 -16.91 -13.69
CA ALA A 70 -1.10 -17.70 -12.46
C ALA A 70 0.02 -17.21 -11.51
N THR A 71 1.19 -16.92 -12.07
CA THR A 71 2.33 -16.36 -11.33
C THR A 71 1.99 -14.97 -10.78
N ALA A 72 1.31 -14.14 -11.57
CA ALA A 72 0.85 -12.83 -11.13
C ALA A 72 -0.17 -12.90 -9.99
N ILE A 73 -1.17 -13.78 -10.08
CA ILE A 73 -2.16 -13.99 -9.02
C ILE A 73 -1.46 -14.37 -7.70
N ASN A 74 -0.46 -15.26 -7.77
CA ASN A 74 0.37 -15.60 -6.61
C ASN A 74 1.11 -14.38 -6.03
N GLY A 75 1.71 -13.56 -6.88
CA GLY A 75 2.37 -12.33 -6.46
C GLY A 75 1.42 -11.30 -5.84
N MET A 76 0.23 -11.11 -6.40
CA MET A 76 -0.79 -10.18 -5.87
C MET A 76 -1.37 -10.65 -4.53
N ALA A 77 -1.64 -11.95 -4.39
CA ALA A 77 -2.11 -12.51 -3.12
C ALA A 77 -1.02 -12.40 -2.03
N ALA A 78 0.24 -12.66 -2.38
CA ALA A 78 1.37 -12.44 -1.48
C ALA A 78 1.51 -10.96 -1.06
N LEU A 79 1.32 -10.03 -2.01
CA LEU A 79 1.36 -8.59 -1.73
C LEU A 79 0.27 -8.16 -0.75
N ALA A 80 -0.95 -8.69 -0.92
CA ALA A 80 -2.08 -8.44 -0.02
C ALA A 80 -1.84 -9.02 1.38
N HIS A 81 -1.18 -10.18 1.46
CA HIS A 81 -0.79 -10.81 2.72
C HIS A 81 0.35 -10.09 3.46
N GLY A 82 1.07 -9.22 2.75
CA GLY A 82 2.25 -8.55 3.27
C GLY A 82 3.55 -9.34 3.11
N ASP A 83 3.57 -10.44 2.34
CA ASP A 83 4.82 -11.10 1.93
C ASP A 83 5.40 -10.39 0.70
N VAL A 84 6.04 -9.25 0.96
CA VAL A 84 6.56 -8.37 -0.09
C VAL A 84 7.66 -9.02 -0.90
N ARG A 85 8.45 -9.92 -0.28
CA ARG A 85 9.51 -10.66 -0.97
C ARG A 85 8.93 -11.56 -2.04
N THR A 86 7.99 -12.43 -1.67
CA THR A 86 7.32 -13.32 -2.62
C THR A 86 6.57 -12.51 -3.68
N ALA A 87 5.90 -11.43 -3.28
CA ALA A 87 5.21 -10.54 -4.21
C ALA A 87 6.15 -9.99 -5.29
N HIS A 88 7.30 -9.42 -4.89
CA HIS A 88 8.30 -8.89 -5.80
C HIS A 88 8.83 -9.97 -6.75
N GLU A 89 9.23 -11.14 -6.22
CA GLU A 89 9.77 -12.23 -7.02
C GLU A 89 8.78 -12.72 -8.08
N ARG A 90 7.52 -12.93 -7.69
CA ARG A 90 6.48 -13.47 -8.57
C ARG A 90 5.99 -12.45 -9.59
N LEU A 91 5.75 -11.21 -9.19
CA LEU A 91 5.33 -10.15 -10.12
C LEU A 91 6.44 -9.84 -11.13
N ARG A 92 7.70 -9.80 -10.70
CA ARG A 92 8.85 -9.65 -11.61
C ARG A 92 8.94 -10.82 -12.59
N ALA A 93 8.73 -12.06 -12.14
CA ALA A 93 8.74 -13.23 -13.01
C ALA A 93 7.57 -13.22 -14.02
N ALA A 94 6.41 -12.71 -13.62
CA ALA A 94 5.26 -12.54 -14.50
C ALA A 94 5.49 -11.43 -15.53
N ILE A 95 6.22 -10.36 -15.17
CA ILE A 95 6.60 -9.25 -16.06
C ILE A 95 7.82 -9.68 -16.89
N ASN A 96 7.58 -10.44 -17.95
CA ASN A 96 8.62 -10.80 -18.92
C ASN A 96 8.68 -9.76 -20.06
N GLU A 97 9.69 -8.90 -20.06
CA GLU A 97 9.87 -7.83 -21.07
C GLU A 97 9.88 -8.34 -22.52
N ASN A 98 10.30 -9.58 -22.76
CA ASN A 98 10.26 -10.19 -24.10
C ASN A 98 8.85 -10.56 -24.53
N GLU A 99 7.98 -10.93 -23.60
CA GLU A 99 6.59 -11.30 -23.86
C GLU A 99 5.70 -10.06 -24.06
N PHE A 100 6.03 -8.95 -23.39
CA PHE A 100 5.25 -7.70 -23.44
C PHE A 100 5.72 -6.67 -24.46
N ARG A 101 6.83 -6.93 -25.18
CA ARG A 101 7.39 -6.00 -26.18
C ARG A 101 6.41 -5.61 -27.31
N GLN A 102 5.31 -6.35 -27.49
CA GLN A 102 4.25 -6.09 -28.47
C GLN A 102 2.85 -6.24 -27.85
N ASP A 103 2.70 -6.07 -26.53
CA ASP A 103 1.40 -6.22 -25.89
C ASP A 103 0.41 -5.13 -26.32
N THR A 104 -0.66 -5.55 -26.99
CA THR A 104 -1.79 -4.70 -27.40
C THR A 104 -3.04 -4.93 -26.55
N SER A 105 -2.99 -5.89 -25.62
CA SER A 105 -4.12 -6.26 -24.78
C SER A 105 -4.26 -5.38 -23.54
N GLY A 106 -3.16 -4.81 -23.06
CA GLY A 106 -3.06 -4.07 -21.79
C GLY A 106 -2.78 -4.96 -20.57
N LEU A 107 -2.51 -6.25 -20.77
CA LEU A 107 -2.11 -7.18 -19.71
C LEU A 107 -0.85 -6.68 -18.99
N ALA A 108 0.13 -6.14 -19.73
CA ALA A 108 1.32 -5.53 -19.15
C ALA A 108 0.95 -4.47 -18.11
N TYR A 109 0.11 -3.49 -18.50
CA TYR A 109 -0.32 -2.42 -17.59
C TYR A 109 -0.92 -2.96 -16.29
N MET A 110 -1.80 -3.97 -16.40
CA MET A 110 -2.44 -4.59 -15.24
C MET A 110 -1.44 -5.27 -14.29
N LEU A 111 -0.34 -5.83 -14.80
CA LEU A 111 0.71 -6.46 -13.99
C LEU A 111 1.72 -5.46 -13.42
N TRP A 112 2.04 -4.41 -14.17
CA TRP A 112 2.99 -3.38 -13.73
C TRP A 112 2.48 -2.55 -12.55
N VAL A 113 1.16 -2.32 -12.44
CA VAL A 113 0.56 -1.57 -11.32
C VAL A 113 0.86 -2.20 -9.96
N PRO A 114 0.47 -3.47 -9.68
CA PRO A 114 0.81 -4.11 -8.41
C PRO A 114 2.31 -4.34 -8.23
N TYR A 115 3.10 -4.44 -9.31
CA TYR A 115 4.56 -4.55 -9.22
C TYR A 115 5.23 -3.27 -8.72
N ALA A 116 4.83 -2.10 -9.24
CA ALA A 116 5.29 -0.80 -8.75
C ALA A 116 4.96 -0.63 -7.26
N GLU A 117 3.75 -1.06 -6.85
CA GLU A 117 3.34 -1.04 -5.45
C GLU A 117 4.19 -2.01 -4.58
N ALA A 118 4.47 -3.22 -5.07
CA ALA A 118 5.33 -4.18 -4.37
C ALA A 118 6.75 -3.64 -4.16
N LEU A 119 7.35 -3.03 -5.19
CA LEU A 119 8.67 -2.38 -5.09
C LEU A 119 8.66 -1.24 -4.08
N ALA A 120 7.62 -0.41 -4.08
CA ALA A 120 7.50 0.70 -3.14
C ALA A 120 7.41 0.21 -1.69
N ARG A 121 6.57 -0.81 -1.44
CA ARG A 121 6.43 -1.45 -0.14
C ARG A 121 7.69 -2.19 0.30
N ALA A 122 8.51 -2.67 -0.63
CA ALA A 122 9.82 -3.28 -0.36
C ALA A 122 10.91 -2.26 0.00
N GLY A 123 10.61 -0.96 -0.10
CA GLY A 123 11.61 0.11 0.08
C GLY A 123 12.58 0.26 -1.10
N LEU A 124 12.28 -0.33 -2.27
CA LEU A 124 13.13 -0.23 -3.46
C LEU A 124 12.79 1.04 -4.25
N VAL A 125 13.18 2.19 -3.69
CA VAL A 125 12.75 3.54 -4.13
C VAL A 125 12.92 3.78 -5.63
N ASP A 126 14.11 3.51 -6.17
CA ASP A 126 14.43 3.80 -7.57
C ASP A 126 13.65 2.90 -8.52
N ALA A 127 13.71 1.59 -8.28
CA ALA A 127 12.98 0.61 -9.06
C ALA A 127 11.46 0.87 -9.01
N ALA A 128 10.92 1.29 -7.86
CA ALA A 128 9.51 1.62 -7.71
C ALA A 128 9.12 2.88 -8.51
N THR A 129 10.02 3.86 -8.57
CA THR A 129 9.84 5.08 -9.37
C THR A 129 9.84 4.75 -10.87
N ASP A 130 10.83 3.99 -11.34
CA ASP A 130 10.93 3.55 -12.74
C ASP A 130 9.73 2.69 -13.16
N ALA A 131 9.30 1.78 -12.29
CA ALA A 131 8.12 0.95 -12.52
C ALA A 131 6.84 1.79 -12.61
N LEU A 132 6.70 2.81 -11.75
CA LEU A 132 5.56 3.72 -11.80
C LEU A 132 5.55 4.54 -13.10
N GLU A 133 6.70 5.05 -13.56
CA GLU A 133 6.80 5.73 -14.85
C GLU A 133 6.41 4.80 -16.00
N THR A 134 6.87 3.55 -15.95
CA THR A 134 6.48 2.51 -16.90
C THR A 134 4.95 2.36 -16.96
N THR A 135 4.24 2.28 -15.81
CA THR A 135 2.77 2.19 -15.79
C THR A 135 2.07 3.35 -16.50
N ARG A 136 2.63 4.57 -16.44
CA ARG A 136 2.06 5.75 -17.11
C ARG A 136 2.22 5.64 -18.62
N HIS A 137 3.38 5.18 -19.08
CA HIS A 137 3.67 5.01 -20.51
C HIS A 137 2.86 3.91 -21.18
N ILE A 138 2.62 2.80 -20.48
CA ILE A 138 1.89 1.64 -21.04
C ILE A 138 0.39 1.64 -20.69
N SER A 139 -0.13 2.73 -20.12
CA SER A 139 -1.54 2.84 -19.73
C SER A 139 -2.47 2.47 -20.88
N HIS A 140 -3.54 1.72 -20.57
CA HIS A 140 -4.39 1.11 -21.58
C HIS A 140 -5.89 1.34 -21.33
N PRO A 141 -6.69 1.81 -22.32
CA PRO A 141 -8.10 2.11 -22.13
C PRO A 141 -8.96 0.95 -21.61
N SER A 142 -8.67 -0.29 -22.03
CA SER A 142 -9.39 -1.49 -21.55
C SER A 142 -9.26 -1.73 -20.05
N TYR A 143 -8.30 -1.08 -19.41
CA TYR A 143 -8.02 -1.18 -17.98
C TYR A 143 -8.20 0.17 -17.27
N ALA A 144 -9.01 1.08 -17.81
CA ALA A 144 -9.34 2.35 -17.15
C ALA A 144 -9.88 2.16 -15.73
N TYR A 145 -10.52 1.02 -15.44
CA TYR A 145 -10.98 0.66 -14.10
C TYR A 145 -9.85 0.50 -13.06
N LEU A 146 -8.58 0.42 -13.47
CA LEU A 146 -7.39 0.35 -12.61
C LEU A 146 -6.80 1.71 -12.28
N GLU A 147 -7.36 2.82 -12.76
CA GLU A 147 -6.83 4.17 -12.50
C GLU A 147 -6.63 4.43 -11.00
N SER A 148 -7.62 4.05 -10.16
CA SER A 148 -7.49 4.17 -8.70
C SER A 148 -6.37 3.31 -8.13
N ALA A 149 -6.14 2.12 -8.68
CA ALA A 149 -5.05 1.24 -8.25
C ALA A 149 -3.67 1.80 -8.66
N GLN A 150 -3.57 2.40 -9.84
CA GLN A 150 -2.35 3.08 -10.30
C GLN A 150 -2.03 4.30 -9.43
N LEU A 151 -3.03 5.11 -9.08
CA LEU A 151 -2.86 6.24 -8.14
C LEU A 151 -2.47 5.76 -6.74
N ARG A 152 -3.04 4.65 -6.27
CA ARG A 152 -2.65 4.03 -4.99
C ARG A 152 -1.21 3.51 -5.03
N ALA A 153 -0.75 2.92 -6.14
CA ALA A 153 0.65 2.56 -6.33
C ALA A 153 1.55 3.81 -6.31
N ALA A 154 1.14 4.89 -6.96
CA ALA A 154 1.84 6.18 -6.92
C ALA A 154 1.93 6.74 -5.48
N ALA A 155 0.87 6.59 -4.69
CA ALA A 155 0.85 6.98 -3.29
C ALA A 155 1.88 6.20 -2.46
N TRP A 156 1.99 4.88 -2.66
CA TRP A 156 3.03 4.06 -2.04
C TRP A 156 4.45 4.47 -2.46
N VAL A 157 4.66 4.80 -3.75
CA VAL A 157 5.96 5.32 -4.24
C VAL A 157 6.29 6.66 -3.61
N ALA A 158 5.34 7.58 -3.48
CA ALA A 158 5.56 8.85 -2.79
C ALA A 158 5.89 8.63 -1.30
N ALA A 159 5.18 7.71 -0.64
CA ALA A 159 5.42 7.37 0.77
C ALA A 159 6.82 6.79 0.99
N THR A 160 7.28 5.89 0.12
CA THR A 160 8.61 5.27 0.22
C THR A 160 9.74 6.28 -0.02
N ARG A 161 9.46 7.37 -0.73
CA ARG A 161 10.34 8.55 -0.88
C ARG A 161 10.25 9.54 0.28
N GLY A 162 9.52 9.23 1.35
CA GLY A 162 9.32 10.14 2.48
C GLY A 162 8.38 11.32 2.20
N ARG A 163 7.74 11.38 1.02
CA ARG A 163 6.83 12.47 0.59
C ARG A 163 5.42 12.24 1.11
N SER A 164 5.27 12.31 2.43
CA SER A 164 4.04 11.91 3.14
C SER A 164 2.79 12.69 2.70
N SER A 165 2.94 13.99 2.41
CA SER A 165 1.84 14.84 1.93
C SER A 165 1.40 14.48 0.52
N GLU A 166 2.36 14.24 -0.37
CA GLU A 166 2.09 13.79 -1.75
C GLU A 166 1.42 12.41 -1.72
N ALA A 167 1.94 11.49 -0.91
CA ALA A 167 1.37 10.16 -0.71
C ALA A 167 -0.09 10.21 -0.25
N LEU A 168 -0.39 11.04 0.76
CA LEU A 168 -1.75 11.22 1.25
C LEU A 168 -2.67 11.82 0.19
N ALA A 169 -2.21 12.84 -0.54
CA ALA A 169 -2.99 13.45 -1.61
C ALA A 169 -3.34 12.45 -2.72
N LEU A 170 -2.36 11.64 -3.16
CA LEU A 170 -2.55 10.59 -4.15
C LEU A 170 -3.49 9.49 -3.67
N ALA A 171 -3.39 9.06 -2.40
CA ALA A 171 -4.28 8.05 -1.83
C ALA A 171 -5.74 8.53 -1.77
N ARG A 172 -5.97 9.81 -1.43
CA ARG A 172 -7.31 10.42 -1.46
C ARG A 172 -7.84 10.57 -2.87
N GLN A 173 -7.02 11.05 -3.80
CA GLN A 173 -7.40 11.12 -5.21
C GLN A 173 -7.77 9.74 -5.76
N ALA A 174 -7.04 8.69 -5.39
CA ALA A 174 -7.38 7.31 -5.74
C ALA A 174 -8.76 6.89 -5.20
N ALA A 175 -9.10 7.30 -3.97
CA ALA A 175 -10.42 7.06 -3.39
C ALA A 175 -11.52 7.82 -4.13
N ASP A 176 -11.30 9.09 -4.48
CA ASP A 176 -12.26 9.90 -5.24
C ASP A 176 -12.53 9.31 -6.64
N VAL A 177 -11.47 8.83 -7.32
CA VAL A 177 -11.59 8.13 -8.61
C VAL A 177 -12.37 6.83 -8.46
N ALA A 178 -12.10 6.03 -7.42
CA ALA A 178 -12.85 4.80 -7.16
C ALA A 178 -14.33 5.09 -6.86
N HIS A 179 -14.60 6.14 -6.08
CA HIS A 179 -15.94 6.62 -5.75
C HIS A 179 -16.71 7.03 -7.01
N GLY A 180 -16.13 7.88 -7.85
CA GLY A 180 -16.74 8.37 -9.09
C GLY A 180 -17.10 7.26 -10.08
N HIS A 181 -16.39 6.13 -10.02
CA HIS A 181 -16.66 4.94 -10.82
C HIS A 181 -17.53 3.88 -10.13
N GLY A 182 -18.07 4.14 -8.93
CA GLY A 182 -18.90 3.18 -8.17
C GLY A 182 -18.13 1.96 -7.66
N GLN A 183 -16.80 2.07 -7.51
CA GLN A 183 -15.92 0.97 -7.14
C GLN A 183 -15.71 0.90 -5.62
N TYR A 184 -16.78 0.74 -4.84
CA TYR A 184 -16.76 0.85 -3.37
C TYR A 184 -15.69 0.00 -2.66
N ALA A 185 -15.44 -1.24 -3.09
CA ALA A 185 -14.37 -2.07 -2.53
C ALA A 185 -12.95 -1.49 -2.78
N ARG A 186 -12.72 -0.87 -3.95
CA ARG A 186 -11.46 -0.17 -4.25
C ARG A 186 -11.35 1.13 -3.49
N GLU A 187 -12.47 1.83 -3.30
CA GLU A 187 -12.54 3.04 -2.47
C GLU A 187 -12.06 2.73 -1.04
N VAL A 188 -12.53 1.62 -0.44
CA VAL A 188 -12.05 1.14 0.87
C VAL A 188 -10.54 0.91 0.86
N MET A 189 -9.98 0.25 -0.17
CA MET A 189 -8.52 0.02 -0.26
C MET A 189 -7.71 1.33 -0.34
N CYS A 190 -8.22 2.33 -1.05
CA CYS A 190 -7.57 3.63 -1.18
C CYS A 190 -7.65 4.43 0.13
N LEU A 191 -8.81 4.43 0.79
CA LEU A 191 -8.98 5.07 2.10
C LEU A 191 -8.17 4.37 3.20
N GLN A 192 -8.06 3.03 3.17
CA GLN A 192 -7.15 2.30 4.06
C GLN A 192 -5.70 2.77 3.85
N THR A 193 -5.26 2.90 2.60
CA THR A 193 -3.92 3.40 2.27
C THR A 193 -3.72 4.83 2.80
N ALA A 194 -4.74 5.68 2.69
CA ALA A 194 -4.71 7.02 3.26
C ALA A 194 -4.56 7.00 4.80
N LEU A 195 -5.29 6.14 5.52
CA LEU A 195 -5.14 5.96 6.97
C LEU A 195 -3.71 5.52 7.33
N GLN A 196 -3.12 4.59 6.57
CA GLN A 196 -1.75 4.13 6.77
C GLN A 196 -0.73 5.28 6.64
N PHE A 197 -1.04 6.29 5.81
CA PHE A 197 -0.24 7.51 5.64
C PHE A 197 -0.63 8.65 6.58
N GLY A 198 -1.52 8.39 7.55
CA GLY A 198 -1.89 9.35 8.59
C GLY A 198 -3.11 10.20 8.25
N ASP A 199 -3.99 9.74 7.36
CA ASP A 199 -5.30 10.38 7.19
C ASP A 199 -6.19 10.19 8.43
N HIS A 200 -6.93 11.24 8.78
CA HIS A 200 -7.92 11.25 9.85
C HIS A 200 -9.29 11.78 9.38
N GLN A 201 -9.46 12.06 8.10
CA GLN A 201 -10.66 12.73 7.57
C GLN A 201 -11.69 11.74 6.97
N GLY A 202 -11.30 10.50 6.68
CA GLY A 202 -12.14 9.52 5.96
C GLY A 202 -13.18 8.78 6.81
N VAL A 203 -13.32 9.08 8.11
CA VAL A 203 -14.13 8.28 9.06
C VAL A 203 -15.57 8.09 8.58
N GLN A 204 -16.28 9.20 8.31
CA GLN A 204 -17.68 9.15 7.90
C GLN A 204 -17.88 8.28 6.65
N ARG A 205 -17.04 8.50 5.64
CA ARG A 205 -17.16 7.77 4.37
C ARG A 205 -16.85 6.28 4.53
N LEU A 206 -15.87 5.93 5.35
CA LEU A 206 -15.57 4.54 5.68
C LEU A 206 -16.72 3.86 6.43
N THR A 207 -17.38 4.57 7.35
CA THR A 207 -18.59 4.07 8.03
C THR A 207 -19.72 3.78 7.03
N GLU A 208 -19.95 4.65 6.05
CA GLU A 208 -20.93 4.39 4.98
C GLU A 208 -20.55 3.16 4.14
N LEU A 209 -19.28 3.06 3.74
CA LEU A 209 -18.77 1.94 2.94
C LEU A 209 -18.86 0.60 3.67
N ALA A 210 -18.71 0.58 4.99
CA ALA A 210 -18.88 -0.62 5.80
C ALA A 210 -20.30 -1.21 5.72
N GLY A 211 -21.31 -0.40 5.38
CA GLY A 211 -22.67 -0.86 5.10
C GLY A 211 -22.92 -1.29 3.65
N LEU A 212 -21.98 -1.01 2.72
CA LEU A 212 -22.13 -1.24 1.29
C LEU A 212 -21.23 -2.37 0.75
N VAL A 213 -20.09 -2.60 1.39
CA VAL A 213 -19.07 -3.55 0.96
C VAL A 213 -19.09 -4.78 1.85
N GLU A 214 -19.32 -5.94 1.24
CA GLU A 214 -19.25 -7.25 1.90
C GLU A 214 -17.81 -7.63 2.24
N GLY A 215 -17.67 -8.43 3.31
CA GLY A 215 -16.39 -8.91 3.82
C GLY A 215 -15.88 -8.12 5.04
N PRO A 216 -14.89 -8.66 5.75
CA PRO A 216 -14.41 -8.08 7.00
C PRO A 216 -13.68 -6.74 6.83
N ARG A 217 -13.07 -6.48 5.67
CA ARG A 217 -12.17 -5.34 5.48
C ARG A 217 -12.85 -4.00 5.73
N ALA A 218 -14.00 -3.74 5.11
CA ALA A 218 -14.63 -2.42 5.17
C ALA A 218 -14.99 -2.01 6.60
N ALA A 219 -15.56 -2.93 7.38
CA ALA A 219 -15.87 -2.70 8.79
C ALA A 219 -14.60 -2.49 9.66
N LEU A 220 -13.55 -3.28 9.42
CA LEU A 220 -12.26 -3.14 10.12
C LEU A 220 -11.61 -1.78 9.84
N VAL A 221 -11.58 -1.34 8.58
CA VAL A 221 -10.98 -0.06 8.19
C VAL A 221 -11.80 1.12 8.73
N ALA A 222 -13.13 1.01 8.80
CA ALA A 222 -13.97 2.02 9.44
C ALA A 222 -13.70 2.14 10.95
N ARG A 223 -13.56 1.01 11.65
CA ARG A 223 -13.16 1.00 13.07
C ARG A 223 -11.76 1.58 13.28
N TRP A 224 -10.82 1.29 12.37
CA TRP A 224 -9.49 1.88 12.39
C TRP A 224 -9.54 3.40 12.29
N ALA A 225 -10.29 3.94 11.34
CA ALA A 225 -10.47 5.38 11.21
C ALA A 225 -11.06 6.00 12.48
N GLY A 226 -12.08 5.35 13.06
CA GLY A 226 -12.70 5.78 14.34
C GLY A 226 -11.69 5.80 15.50
N ALA A 227 -10.94 4.71 15.70
CA ALA A 227 -9.94 4.61 16.76
C ALA A 227 -8.83 5.69 16.63
N LEU A 228 -8.42 6.03 15.41
CA LEU A 228 -7.50 7.14 15.17
C LEU A 228 -8.11 8.49 15.54
N ALA A 229 -9.38 8.73 15.19
CA ALA A 229 -10.08 9.97 15.49
C ALA A 229 -10.32 10.17 16.99
N ASP A 230 -10.66 9.09 17.69
CA ASP A 230 -10.91 9.09 19.14
C ASP A 230 -9.62 9.09 19.98
N GLY A 231 -8.47 8.80 19.34
CA GLY A 231 -7.20 8.64 20.05
C GLY A 231 -7.19 7.39 20.92
N ASP A 232 -7.82 6.30 20.47
CA ASP A 232 -7.91 5.04 21.21
C ASP A 232 -6.81 4.07 20.78
N GLY A 233 -5.73 4.04 21.58
CA GLY A 233 -4.60 3.16 21.33
C GLY A 233 -4.88 1.68 21.61
N ASP A 234 -5.81 1.36 22.53
CA ASP A 234 -6.14 -0.03 22.84
C ASP A 234 -6.95 -0.64 21.69
N ALA A 235 -7.95 0.11 21.18
CA ALA A 235 -8.70 -0.29 20.00
C ALA A 235 -7.78 -0.53 18.79
N LEU A 236 -6.75 0.31 18.58
CA LEU A 236 -5.79 0.09 17.49
C LEU A 236 -4.97 -1.20 17.63
N LEU A 237 -4.66 -1.64 18.86
CA LEU A 237 -4.01 -2.94 19.07
C LEU A 237 -4.94 -4.12 18.80
N GLU A 238 -6.22 -4.00 19.16
CA GLU A 238 -7.24 -5.00 18.81
C GLU A 238 -7.41 -5.10 17.29
N ILE A 239 -7.55 -3.95 16.62
CA ILE A 239 -7.63 -3.85 15.16
C ILE A 239 -6.37 -4.43 14.50
N SER A 240 -5.17 -4.17 15.05
CA SER A 240 -3.93 -4.77 14.57
C SER A 240 -4.00 -6.31 14.59
N ALA A 241 -4.47 -6.90 15.69
CA ALA A 241 -4.62 -8.36 15.79
C ALA A 241 -5.69 -8.91 14.82
N GLU A 242 -6.79 -8.18 14.61
CA GLU A 242 -7.83 -8.57 13.66
C GLU A 242 -7.34 -8.49 12.20
N LEU A 243 -6.56 -7.46 11.85
CA LEU A 243 -5.91 -7.33 10.54
C LEU A 243 -4.89 -8.45 10.29
N GLU A 244 -4.10 -8.81 11.31
CA GLU A 244 -3.16 -9.93 11.24
C GLU A 244 -3.91 -11.25 11.00
N LYS A 245 -5.03 -11.47 11.69
CA LYS A 245 -5.89 -12.64 11.50
C LYS A 245 -6.56 -12.65 10.11
N MET A 246 -6.97 -11.49 9.61
CA MET A 246 -7.49 -11.32 8.25
C MET A 246 -6.41 -11.61 7.19
N GLY A 247 -5.13 -11.51 7.56
CA GLY A 247 -3.97 -11.76 6.70
C GLY A 247 -3.29 -10.49 6.19
N ASP A 248 -3.79 -9.28 6.47
CA ASP A 248 -3.16 -8.04 6.01
C ASP A 248 -2.10 -7.56 7.00
N ARG A 249 -0.93 -8.19 6.93
CA ARG A 249 0.13 -8.01 7.93
C ARG A 249 0.77 -6.61 7.91
N ILE A 250 0.79 -5.95 6.76
CA ILE A 250 1.29 -4.57 6.65
C ILE A 250 0.32 -3.62 7.35
N ALA A 251 -0.99 -3.75 7.08
CA ALA A 251 -1.99 -2.96 7.78
C ALA A 251 -1.98 -3.22 9.30
N ALA A 252 -1.80 -4.48 9.72
CA ALA A 252 -1.65 -4.84 11.12
C ALA A 252 -0.45 -4.13 11.77
N ALA A 253 0.70 -4.09 11.08
CA ALA A 253 1.89 -3.40 11.56
C ALA A 253 1.66 -1.90 11.70
N ASP A 254 0.98 -1.30 10.73
CA ASP A 254 0.65 0.14 10.73
C ASP A 254 -0.30 0.51 11.86
N ALA A 255 -1.36 -0.26 12.09
CA ALA A 255 -2.29 -0.02 13.20
C ALA A 255 -1.57 -0.06 14.56
N ALA A 256 -0.71 -1.07 14.78
CA ALA A 256 0.12 -1.14 15.99
C ALA A 256 1.11 0.04 16.09
N ALA A 257 1.75 0.43 14.98
CA ALA A 257 2.68 1.54 14.96
C ALA A 257 1.99 2.88 15.28
N GLN A 258 0.76 3.07 14.79
CA GLN A 258 -0.05 4.27 15.05
C GLN A 258 -0.58 4.34 16.49
N ALA A 259 -0.71 3.22 17.19
CA ALA A 259 -1.05 3.20 18.62
C ALA A 259 0.08 3.75 19.50
N ALA A 260 1.35 3.58 19.11
CA ALA A 260 2.50 4.02 19.90
C ALA A 260 2.49 5.53 20.26
N PRO A 261 2.31 6.48 19.32
CA PRO A 261 2.23 7.90 19.65
C PRO A 261 1.00 8.25 20.50
N ILE A 262 -0.10 7.50 20.40
CA ILE A 262 -1.28 7.69 21.25
C ILE A 262 -0.94 7.32 22.70
N PHE A 263 -0.36 6.14 22.93
CA PHE A 263 0.07 5.73 24.27
C PHE A 263 1.14 6.66 24.86
N GLU A 264 2.03 7.20 24.03
CA GLU A 264 3.01 8.21 24.47
C GLU A 264 2.30 9.48 25.00
N ARG A 265 1.31 10.01 24.27
CA ARG A 265 0.52 11.19 24.73
C ARG A 265 -0.22 10.93 26.03
N HIS A 266 -0.67 9.70 26.25
CA HIS A 266 -1.35 9.29 27.49
C HIS A 266 -0.38 8.78 28.58
N ALA A 267 0.95 8.93 28.40
CA ALA A 267 1.98 8.47 29.33
C ALA A 267 1.89 6.95 29.69
N ARG A 268 1.33 6.12 28.80
CA ARG A 268 1.17 4.67 28.97
C ARG A 268 2.37 3.92 28.40
N ARG A 269 3.53 4.05 29.06
CA ARG A 269 4.81 3.48 28.59
C ARG A 269 4.76 1.97 28.31
N GLY A 270 4.10 1.18 29.15
CA GLY A 270 3.97 -0.26 28.96
C GLY A 270 3.21 -0.61 27.67
N ALA A 271 2.05 -0.01 27.47
CA ALA A 271 1.24 -0.21 26.27
C ALA A 271 1.97 0.28 25.00
N ARG A 272 2.72 1.39 25.10
CA ARG A 272 3.58 1.84 24.00
C ARG A 272 4.64 0.81 23.63
N LEU A 273 5.32 0.21 24.60
CA LEU A 273 6.32 -0.83 24.33
C LEU A 273 5.69 -2.05 23.65
N THR A 274 4.50 -2.46 24.09
CA THR A 274 3.74 -3.53 23.43
C THR A 274 3.42 -3.17 21.98
N ALA A 275 2.90 -1.97 21.73
CA ALA A 275 2.60 -1.49 20.38
C ALA A 275 3.83 -1.47 19.46
N CYS A 276 4.95 -0.93 19.95
CA CYS A 276 6.22 -0.95 19.23
C CYS A 276 6.72 -2.37 18.94
N GLY A 277 6.60 -3.29 19.92
CA GLY A 277 6.99 -4.69 19.77
C GLY A 277 6.14 -5.43 18.73
N CYS A 278 4.83 -5.23 18.76
CA CYS A 278 3.90 -5.79 17.77
C CYS A 278 4.23 -5.30 16.36
N ALA A 279 4.38 -3.97 16.17
CA ALA A 279 4.76 -3.40 14.88
C ALA A 279 6.12 -3.93 14.39
N GLY A 280 7.14 -3.99 15.26
CA GLY A 280 8.47 -4.47 14.91
C GLY A 280 8.53 -5.93 14.48
N ARG A 281 7.77 -6.80 15.16
CA ARG A 281 7.62 -8.22 14.76
C ARG A 281 7.02 -8.33 13.36
N LEU A 282 5.86 -7.68 13.14
CA LEU A 282 5.15 -7.75 11.87
C LEU A 282 5.97 -7.21 10.69
N VAL A 283 6.69 -6.10 10.89
CA VAL A 283 7.58 -5.52 9.86
C VAL A 283 8.70 -6.48 9.47
N THR A 284 9.30 -7.16 10.45
CA THR A 284 10.37 -8.13 10.21
C THR A 284 9.87 -9.31 9.37
N ASP A 285 8.65 -9.77 9.64
CA ASP A 285 8.01 -10.85 8.89
C ASP A 285 7.62 -10.44 7.46
N CYS A 286 7.22 -9.18 7.26
CA CYS A 286 6.75 -8.67 5.96
C CYS A 286 7.87 -8.21 5.02
N ALA A 287 9.03 -7.81 5.57
CA ALA A 287 10.07 -7.07 4.85
C ALA A 287 9.52 -5.82 4.14
N ALA A 288 8.52 -5.17 4.74
CA ALA A 288 7.85 -4.00 4.20
C ALA A 288 8.25 -2.72 4.94
N THR A 289 8.23 -1.58 4.24
CA THR A 289 8.44 -0.25 4.84
C THR A 289 7.23 0.65 4.61
N THR A 290 6.74 1.27 5.68
CA THR A 290 5.63 2.24 5.65
C THR A 290 5.98 3.48 6.48
N PRO A 291 5.33 4.64 6.28
CA PRO A 291 5.57 5.82 7.11
C PRO A 291 5.36 5.56 8.62
N ALA A 292 4.32 4.81 8.98
CA ALA A 292 4.01 4.52 10.38
C ALA A 292 5.07 3.59 11.02
N THR A 293 5.48 2.54 10.32
CA THR A 293 6.48 1.59 10.83
C THR A 293 7.87 2.23 10.92
N LEU A 294 8.25 3.07 9.96
CA LEU A 294 9.48 3.87 10.00
C LEU A 294 9.51 4.82 11.21
N ALA A 295 8.37 5.44 11.53
CA ALA A 295 8.27 6.35 12.69
C ALA A 295 8.56 5.65 14.03
N VAL A 296 8.27 4.36 14.13
CA VAL A 296 8.51 3.54 15.32
C VAL A 296 9.91 2.91 15.31
N ALA A 297 10.41 2.49 14.15
CA ALA A 297 11.74 1.88 14.01
C ALA A 297 12.89 2.88 14.22
N ALA A 298 12.72 4.12 13.75
CA ALA A 298 13.69 5.20 13.91
C ALA A 298 13.00 6.43 14.56
N PRO A 299 12.72 6.38 15.87
CA PRO A 299 11.99 7.45 16.54
C PRO A 299 12.86 8.71 16.63
N LEU A 300 12.61 9.65 15.73
CA LEU A 300 13.15 11.00 15.82
C LEU A 300 12.21 11.88 16.65
N PRO A 301 12.73 12.82 17.46
CA PRO A 301 11.94 13.84 18.17
C PRO A 301 11.40 14.90 17.21
N LEU A 302 10.94 14.51 16.03
CA LEU A 302 10.39 15.38 15.00
C LEU A 302 8.88 15.11 14.87
N SER A 303 8.11 16.17 14.68
CA SER A 303 6.75 16.05 14.16
C SER A 303 6.77 15.45 12.74
N SER A 304 5.64 14.92 12.27
CA SER A 304 5.53 14.36 10.92
C SER A 304 5.96 15.37 9.85
N ARG A 305 5.56 16.65 10.00
CA ARG A 305 5.94 17.72 9.06
C ARG A 305 7.42 18.07 9.10
N GLU A 306 8.00 18.16 10.30
CA GLU A 306 9.44 18.41 10.44
C GLU A 306 10.26 17.26 9.84
N ARG A 307 9.81 16.01 10.02
CA ARG A 307 10.45 14.82 9.45
C ARG A 307 10.38 14.83 7.93
N GLU A 308 9.21 15.08 7.34
CA GLU A 308 9.04 15.18 5.89
C GLU A 308 9.96 16.26 5.30
N ILE A 309 9.98 17.46 5.89
CA ILE A 309 10.87 18.54 5.43
C ILE A 309 12.34 18.14 5.59
N ALA A 310 12.73 17.49 6.69
CA ALA A 310 14.09 17.05 6.91
C ALA A 310 14.54 15.98 5.89
N LEU A 311 13.64 15.08 5.49
CA LEU A 311 13.87 14.10 4.41
C LEU A 311 14.05 14.80 3.06
N LEU A 312 13.19 15.75 2.70
CA LEU A 312 13.34 16.53 1.46
C LEU A 312 14.64 17.36 1.44
N VAL A 313 15.08 17.85 2.61
CA VAL A 313 16.39 18.49 2.75
C VAL A 313 17.52 17.49 2.51
N SER A 314 17.40 16.25 2.99
CA SER A 314 18.40 15.21 2.73
C SER A 314 18.48 14.80 1.25
N GLU A 315 17.37 14.90 0.51
CA GLU A 315 17.32 14.76 -0.97
C GLU A 315 17.90 15.97 -1.72
N GLY A 316 18.33 17.03 -1.02
CA GLY A 316 18.94 18.22 -1.61
C GLY A 316 17.96 19.28 -2.11
N LEU A 317 16.64 19.12 -1.92
CA LEU A 317 15.64 20.11 -2.37
C LEU A 317 15.80 21.44 -1.63
N SER A 318 15.88 22.55 -2.35
CA SER A 318 15.89 23.91 -1.80
C SER A 318 14.61 24.27 -1.04
N ASN A 319 14.66 25.26 -0.14
CA ASN A 319 13.48 25.72 0.60
C ASN A 319 12.33 26.13 -0.31
N ARG A 320 12.63 26.69 -1.50
CA ARG A 320 11.63 27.03 -2.51
C ARG A 320 10.99 25.78 -3.12
N GLN A 321 11.79 24.80 -3.52
CA GLN A 321 11.26 23.53 -4.02
C GLN A 321 10.42 22.80 -2.97
N ILE A 322 10.83 22.82 -1.70
CA ILE A 322 10.05 22.24 -0.59
C ILE A 322 8.74 23.01 -0.38
N ALA A 323 8.79 24.34 -0.42
CA ALA A 323 7.61 25.20 -0.29
C ALA A 323 6.59 24.91 -1.38
N ASP A 324 7.05 24.81 -2.63
CA ASP A 324 6.22 24.48 -3.78
C ASP A 324 5.64 23.06 -3.64
N ALA A 325 6.47 22.06 -3.31
CA ALA A 325 6.06 20.67 -3.17
C ALA A 325 5.03 20.46 -2.05
N LEU A 326 5.12 21.21 -0.95
CA LEU A 326 4.24 21.07 0.21
C LEU A 326 3.14 22.14 0.25
N THR A 327 3.00 22.95 -0.81
CA THR A 327 2.01 24.05 -0.90
C THR A 327 2.03 24.96 0.34
N MET A 328 3.21 25.46 0.71
CA MET A 328 3.40 26.36 1.86
C MET A 328 4.38 27.49 1.55
N SER A 329 4.48 28.48 2.44
CA SER A 329 5.44 29.57 2.25
C SER A 329 6.88 29.12 2.54
N VAL A 330 7.86 29.70 1.83
CA VAL A 330 9.30 29.49 2.11
C VAL A 330 9.63 29.81 3.58
N ARG A 331 9.03 30.86 4.14
CA ARG A 331 9.20 31.23 5.56
C ARG A 331 8.70 30.14 6.52
N THR A 332 7.63 29.44 6.16
CA THR A 332 7.11 28.31 6.93
C THR A 332 8.09 27.15 6.90
N VAL A 333 8.66 26.84 5.74
CA VAL A 333 9.70 25.80 5.57
C VAL A 333 10.91 26.12 6.44
N GLU A 334 11.42 27.35 6.39
CA GLU A 334 12.54 27.81 7.22
C GLU A 334 12.25 27.64 8.72
N GLY A 335 11.04 27.98 9.16
CA GLY A 335 10.60 27.77 10.53
C GLY A 335 10.60 26.30 10.95
N HIS A 336 10.18 25.39 10.09
CA HIS A 336 10.24 23.95 10.36
C HIS A 336 11.67 23.42 10.39
N ILE A 337 12.52 23.82 9.45
CA ILE A 337 13.95 23.45 9.45
C ILE A 337 14.62 23.92 10.74
N TYR A 338 14.36 25.16 11.17
CA TYR A 338 14.90 25.70 12.41
C TYR A 338 14.48 24.86 13.64
N ARG A 339 13.19 24.50 13.76
CA ARG A 339 12.70 23.65 14.85
C ARG A 339 13.30 22.25 14.79
N ALA A 340 13.40 21.65 13.61
CA ALA A 340 14.01 20.34 13.42
C ALA A 340 15.49 20.36 13.84
N CYS A 341 16.23 21.38 13.43
CA CYS A 341 17.62 21.59 13.84
C CYS A 341 17.76 21.67 15.36
N ASN A 342 16.92 22.49 16.02
CA ASN A 342 16.95 22.62 17.48
C ASN A 342 16.65 21.30 18.20
N LYS A 343 15.69 20.51 17.70
CA LYS A 343 15.32 19.22 18.31
C LYS A 343 16.37 18.13 18.11
N LEU A 344 17.11 18.18 17.00
CA LEU A 344 18.16 17.22 16.68
C LEU A 344 19.57 17.68 17.05
N GLY A 345 19.71 18.89 17.61
CA GLY A 345 21.01 19.46 17.98
C GLY A 345 21.93 19.76 16.79
N THR A 346 21.38 19.95 15.59
CA THR A 346 22.16 20.32 14.40
C THR A 346 22.18 21.83 14.22
N SER A 347 23.31 22.38 13.80
CA SER A 347 23.51 23.82 13.66
C SER A 347 23.15 24.34 12.27
N THR A 348 23.15 23.47 11.25
CA THR A 348 22.88 23.86 9.86
C THR A 348 21.89 22.94 9.17
N ARG A 349 21.22 23.47 8.13
CA ARG A 349 20.37 22.68 7.21
C ARG A 349 21.13 21.50 6.61
N THR A 350 22.41 21.71 6.27
CA THR A 350 23.27 20.67 5.71
C THR A 350 23.55 19.56 6.71
N GLU A 351 23.80 19.90 7.98
CA GLU A 351 23.95 18.92 9.06
C GLU A 351 22.64 18.16 9.31
N LEU A 352 21.50 18.85 9.31
CA LEU A 352 20.18 18.22 9.42
C LEU A 352 19.98 17.18 8.31
N GLY A 353 20.21 17.56 7.05
CA GLY A 353 20.09 16.65 5.90
C GLY A 353 21.01 15.44 6.01
N ARG A 354 22.28 15.65 6.40
CA ARG A 354 23.26 14.57 6.57
C ARG A 354 22.86 13.60 7.69
N LEU A 355 22.43 14.12 8.84
CA LEU A 355 22.00 13.31 9.97
C LEU A 355 20.77 12.46 9.60
N VAL A 356 19.79 13.05 8.92
CA VAL A 356 18.58 12.35 8.49
C VAL A 356 18.91 11.27 7.46
N ALA A 357 19.81 11.54 6.49
CA ALA A 357 20.26 10.54 5.52
C ALA A 357 20.94 9.32 6.18
N GLN A 358 21.66 9.53 7.29
CA GLN A 358 22.32 8.47 8.05
C GLN A 358 21.34 7.65 8.90
N LEU A 359 20.24 8.28 9.36
CA LEU A 359 19.21 7.64 10.20
C LEU A 359 18.09 7.00 9.38
N ALA A 360 17.92 7.42 8.13
CA ALA A 360 17.03 6.76 7.20
C ALA A 360 17.56 5.34 6.92
N PRO A 361 16.73 4.28 6.99
CA PRO A 361 17.16 2.94 6.65
C PRO A 361 17.83 2.91 5.28
N ALA A 362 18.78 1.99 5.06
CA ALA A 362 19.65 1.93 3.88
C ALA A 362 18.92 1.97 2.51
N SER A 363 17.60 1.72 2.49
CA SER A 363 16.69 1.90 1.36
C SER A 363 16.49 3.36 0.90
N LEU A 364 16.71 4.33 1.80
CA LEU A 364 16.57 5.77 1.56
C LEU A 364 17.92 6.49 1.40
N SER A 365 19.03 5.83 1.74
CA SER A 365 20.36 6.44 1.89
C SER A 365 21.23 6.41 0.62
N ARG A 366 20.69 5.99 -0.53
CA ARG A 366 21.41 6.02 -1.82
C ARG A 366 20.75 6.99 -2.78
N HIS A 367 21.21 8.23 -2.76
CA HIS A 367 21.46 9.10 -3.92
C HIS A 367 22.58 10.07 -3.56
#